data_AF-A0A9E7HE87-F1
#
_entry.id   AF-A0A9E7HE87-F1
#
_cell.length_a   1.000
_cell.length_b   1.000
_cell.length_c   1.000
_cell.angle_alpha   90.00
_cell.angle_beta   90.00
_cell.angle_gamma   90.00
#
_symmetry.space_group_name_H-M   'P 1'
#
loop_
_entity.id
_entity.type
_entity.pdbx_description
1 polymer ?
#
loop_
_entity_poly.entity_id
_entity_poly.type
_entity_poly.pdbx_seq_one_letter_code
_entity_poly.pdbx_strand_id
1 'polypeptide(L)'
;MGKTSYVRLKGSRQFRQRLLLATLSSIPILVEDIRSDDTSPGLRPHEVSLLRLIEKVSDDCTVEINETGTKLRYKPGVLVGGKYLVHDCGLSRSMGYFLEPLILIGLFGKKPLSIKLKGQKEKKNQDNASIAGITNDSKDPSVDTFRTTTLHMLKRFGVPLEGLELKIESRGAPPLGGGEVVLGVPIVPNSLTAAHWVDEGMVKSIRGVTFSTRVSPQIANRMIYAARGVFNRFIPDVHIFTDHRSGPAGGRSPGYGLSLVAETTSGCLISTDVAVSYPKADETDVMDDSEEKPDMLPPEDVGVQAASMLLGEIEQGGVVDSTHQGLLFLLCALCPPDVSKVHVGKLTPYGIETLRNIRDFLGVKFVIKPDPTTNTVMLKCVGCGLKNLSRKIAKMNGEDCVQRPLFGGAISSCFPLRFQDVSNIREVPDHQEVFADPDQDGSLIFELLDLKHEVGDGGSAVWFLQDIAREQDAEETMIMVNEMPGCNISLIILSFPCLLLLEHSGTLEAVGLTSLNGPAIVTTAVSQMATAKGRQGRETHNLVRVVYLANLRFYRCGDHCI
;
A
#
# COMPACT_ATOMS: atom_id res chain seq x y z
N MET A 1 -27.29 21.88 9.34
CA MET A 1 -25.96 21.34 9.71
C MET A 1 -26.17 19.96 10.33
N GLY A 2 -25.83 18.89 9.62
CA GLY A 2 -25.98 17.52 10.13
C GLY A 2 -25.02 17.27 11.30
N LYS A 3 -25.51 16.72 12.42
CA LYS A 3 -24.66 16.32 13.55
C LYS A 3 -23.65 15.28 13.07
N THR A 4 -22.37 15.63 13.04
CA THR A 4 -21.29 14.68 12.79
C THR A 4 -21.26 13.67 13.95
N SER A 5 -21.47 12.39 13.65
CA SER A 5 -21.43 11.31 14.64
C SER A 5 -19.98 10.90 14.87
N TYR A 6 -19.52 10.89 16.13
CA TYR A 6 -18.16 10.52 16.51
C TYR A 6 -18.14 9.12 17.12
N VAL A 7 -17.19 8.28 16.71
CA VAL A 7 -16.91 7.01 17.39
C VAL A 7 -16.17 7.31 18.69
N ARG A 8 -16.77 6.89 19.82
CA ARG A 8 -16.21 7.13 21.15
C ARG A 8 -15.25 6.02 21.53
N LEU A 9 -14.03 6.42 21.89
CA LEU A 9 -12.96 5.53 22.31
C LEU A 9 -12.45 5.97 23.68
N LYS A 10 -11.89 5.03 24.44
CA LYS A 10 -11.34 5.31 25.77
C LYS A 10 -9.85 4.97 25.83
N GLY A 11 -9.11 5.79 26.57
CA GLY A 11 -7.70 5.60 26.89
C GLY A 11 -6.74 5.84 25.71
N SER A 12 -5.45 5.80 26.03
CA SER A 12 -4.33 6.05 25.12
C SER A 12 -3.74 4.81 24.45
N ARG A 13 -4.27 3.61 24.71
CA ARG A 13 -3.75 2.36 24.13
C ARG A 13 -3.88 2.36 22.61
N GLN A 14 -2.80 1.98 21.92
CA GLN A 14 -2.69 1.94 20.46
C GLN A 14 -3.17 3.22 19.76
N PHE A 15 -2.87 4.37 20.36
CA PHE A 15 -3.26 5.68 19.84
C PHE A 15 -2.89 5.86 18.36
N ARG A 16 -1.66 5.48 17.97
CA ARG A 16 -1.18 5.52 16.57
C ARG A 16 -2.11 4.80 15.61
N GLN A 17 -2.48 3.56 15.96
CA GLN A 17 -3.23 2.69 15.08
C GLN A 17 -4.68 3.16 14.94
N ARG A 18 -5.29 3.60 16.05
CA ARG A 18 -6.64 4.17 16.05
C ARG A 18 -6.71 5.42 15.18
N LEU A 19 -5.71 6.29 15.30
CA LEU A 19 -5.62 7.51 14.51
C LEU A 19 -5.43 7.20 13.03
N LEU A 20 -4.50 6.29 12.70
CA LEU A 20 -4.28 5.79 11.34
C LEU A 20 -5.57 5.22 10.72
N LEU A 21 -6.25 4.32 11.41
CA LEU A 21 -7.49 3.70 10.92
C LEU A 21 -8.59 4.73 10.74
N ALA A 22 -8.75 5.66 11.69
CA ALA A 22 -9.69 6.78 11.56
C ALA A 22 -9.42 7.64 10.32
N THR A 23 -8.15 7.94 10.04
CA THR A 23 -7.74 8.68 8.84
C THR A 23 -8.05 7.90 7.56
N LEU A 24 -7.70 6.63 7.49
CA LEU A 24 -7.92 5.79 6.29
C LEU A 24 -9.41 5.52 6.04
N SER A 25 -10.21 5.31 7.09
CA SER A 25 -11.64 5.06 6.98
C SER A 25 -12.47 6.35 6.91
N SER A 26 -11.85 7.52 7.03
CA SER A 26 -12.54 8.83 7.13
C SER A 26 -13.61 8.87 8.24
N ILE A 27 -13.37 8.14 9.35
CA ILE A 27 -14.29 8.09 10.49
C ILE A 27 -13.82 9.08 11.57
N PRO A 28 -14.65 10.05 11.98
CA PRO A 28 -14.31 10.96 13.08
C PRO A 28 -14.38 10.24 14.43
N ILE A 29 -13.39 10.47 15.28
CA ILE A 29 -13.25 9.82 16.60
C ILE A 29 -13.21 10.84 17.74
N LEU A 30 -13.74 10.43 18.88
CA LEU A 30 -13.64 11.13 20.16
C LEU A 30 -12.96 10.20 21.15
N VAL A 31 -11.75 10.53 21.58
CA VAL A 31 -10.99 9.76 22.58
C VAL A 31 -11.13 10.46 23.92
N GLU A 32 -11.66 9.74 24.91
CA GLU A 32 -11.81 10.21 26.31
C GLU A 32 -10.88 9.42 27.25
N ASP A 33 -10.69 9.94 28.47
CA ASP A 33 -9.91 9.31 29.55
C ASP A 33 -8.46 8.99 29.15
N ILE A 34 -7.79 9.90 28.43
CA ILE A 34 -6.38 9.77 28.08
C ILE A 34 -5.53 10.05 29.33
N ARG A 35 -5.10 8.98 30.01
CA ARG A 35 -4.25 9.04 31.21
C ARG A 35 -4.81 9.97 32.28
N SER A 36 -6.11 9.88 32.55
CA SER A 36 -6.76 10.69 33.60
C SER A 36 -6.17 10.44 34.99
N ASP A 37 -5.67 9.23 35.21
CA ASP A 37 -5.24 8.73 36.51
C ASP A 37 -3.71 8.83 36.73
N ASP A 38 -2.96 9.24 35.69
CA ASP A 38 -1.50 9.41 35.77
C ASP A 38 -1.13 10.73 36.47
N THR A 39 0.05 10.78 37.11
CA THR A 39 0.63 12.01 37.71
C THR A 39 0.73 13.16 36.71
N SER A 40 0.99 12.84 35.44
CA SER A 40 1.03 13.78 34.32
C SER A 40 -0.08 13.42 33.33
N PRO A 41 -1.30 13.98 33.48
CA PRO A 41 -2.44 13.57 32.69
C PRO A 41 -2.37 14.06 31.23
N GLY A 42 -3.10 13.37 30.35
CA GLY A 42 -3.31 13.78 28.97
C GLY A 42 -2.35 13.20 27.93
N LEU A 43 -2.31 13.88 26.77
CA LEU A 43 -1.51 13.50 25.61
C LEU A 43 0.00 13.75 25.85
N ARG A 44 0.82 12.81 25.39
CA ARG A 44 2.29 12.93 25.45
C ARG A 44 2.81 13.73 24.25
N PRO A 45 4.02 14.32 24.33
CA PRO A 45 4.59 15.12 23.25
C PRO A 45 4.66 14.40 21.88
N HIS A 46 4.99 13.10 21.84
CA HIS A 46 5.01 12.33 20.59
C HIS A 46 3.61 12.11 19.98
N GLU A 47 2.57 12.02 20.80
CA GLU A 47 1.19 11.86 20.31
C GLU A 47 0.70 13.17 19.67
N VAL A 48 1.02 14.31 20.29
CA VAL A 48 0.75 15.65 19.72
C VAL A 48 1.55 15.89 18.45
N SER A 49 2.83 15.49 18.43
CA SER A 49 3.67 15.53 17.23
C SER A 49 3.06 14.67 16.10
N LEU A 50 2.56 13.48 16.40
CA LEU A 50 1.89 12.63 15.40
C LEU A 50 0.60 13.26 14.85
N LEU A 51 -0.20 13.91 15.69
CA LEU A 51 -1.39 14.65 15.23
C LEU A 51 -1.00 15.75 14.25
N ARG A 52 0.03 16.55 14.59
CA ARG A 52 0.59 17.59 13.71
C ARG A 52 1.19 17.03 12.43
N LEU A 53 1.73 15.81 12.47
CA LEU A 53 2.24 15.12 11.27
C LEU A 53 1.08 14.81 10.31
N ILE A 54 0.00 14.25 10.83
CA ILE A 54 -1.17 13.92 10.02
C ILE A 54 -1.82 15.19 9.47
N GLU A 55 -2.00 16.23 10.28
CA GLU A 55 -2.47 17.55 9.82
C GLU A 55 -1.61 18.15 8.70
N LYS A 56 -0.31 17.89 8.66
CA LYS A 56 0.56 18.35 7.55
C LYS A 56 0.38 17.57 6.26
N VAL A 57 -0.06 16.33 6.34
CA VAL A 57 -0.18 15.40 5.19
C VAL A 57 -1.61 15.36 4.64
N SER A 58 -2.59 15.71 5.49
CA SER A 58 -4.01 15.80 5.15
C SER A 58 -4.49 17.25 5.08
N ASP A 59 -5.44 17.52 4.20
CA ASP A 59 -6.15 18.80 4.10
C ASP A 59 -7.53 18.70 4.76
N ASP A 60 -8.07 19.80 5.28
CA ASP A 60 -9.35 19.85 6.03
C ASP A 60 -9.42 18.93 7.28
N CYS A 61 -8.28 18.59 7.88
CA CYS A 61 -8.23 17.87 9.15
C CYS A 61 -8.55 18.81 10.32
N THR A 62 -9.43 18.38 11.23
CA THR A 62 -9.75 19.16 12.44
C THR A 62 -9.34 18.37 13.68
N VAL A 63 -8.49 18.97 14.50
CA VAL A 63 -8.03 18.39 15.76
C VAL A 63 -8.35 19.38 16.88
N GLU A 64 -9.21 18.96 17.81
CA GLU A 64 -9.55 19.73 19.00
C GLU A 64 -9.12 18.96 20.24
N ILE A 65 -8.28 19.59 21.06
CA ILE A 65 -7.76 19.03 22.31
C ILE A 65 -8.30 19.90 23.45
N ASN A 66 -8.76 19.28 24.54
CA ASN A 66 -9.17 20.02 25.72
C ASN A 66 -7.94 20.59 26.47
N GLU A 67 -8.19 21.56 27.37
CA GLU A 67 -7.12 22.23 28.13
C GLU A 67 -6.22 21.25 28.91
N THR A 68 -6.79 20.16 29.42
CA THR A 68 -6.05 19.13 30.17
C THR A 68 -5.45 18.03 29.31
N GLY A 69 -5.66 18.03 27.98
CA GLY A 69 -5.17 16.99 27.06
C GLY A 69 -5.75 15.59 27.25
N THR A 70 -6.76 15.42 28.11
CA THR A 70 -7.40 14.14 28.44
C THR A 70 -8.51 13.73 27.47
N LYS A 71 -8.99 14.67 26.64
CA LYS A 71 -10.00 14.46 25.61
C LYS A 71 -9.53 15.00 24.26
N LEU A 72 -9.66 14.17 23.23
CA LEU A 72 -9.29 14.49 21.86
C LEU A 72 -10.48 14.28 20.94
N ARG A 73 -10.85 15.31 20.18
CA ARG A 73 -11.77 15.18 19.05
C ARG A 73 -10.96 15.28 17.76
N TYR A 74 -11.00 14.22 16.98
CA TYR A 74 -10.28 14.12 15.71
C TYR A 74 -11.27 13.89 14.57
N LYS A 75 -11.30 14.82 13.63
CA LYS A 75 -12.04 14.68 12.37
C LYS A 75 -11.02 14.53 11.24
N PRO A 76 -10.93 13.36 10.61
CA PRO A 76 -9.98 13.14 9.52
C PRO A 76 -10.34 14.00 8.31
N GLY A 77 -9.29 14.48 7.65
CA GLY A 77 -9.36 15.23 6.40
C GLY A 77 -9.03 14.37 5.16
N VAL A 78 -8.89 15.01 4.01
CA VAL A 78 -8.52 14.33 2.76
C VAL A 78 -7.00 14.20 2.67
N LEU A 79 -6.51 13.00 2.34
CA LEU A 79 -5.07 12.74 2.21
C LEU A 79 -4.52 13.36 0.92
N VAL A 80 -3.76 14.44 1.03
CA VAL A 80 -3.17 15.12 -0.12
C VAL A 80 -1.76 14.60 -0.42
N GLY A 81 -0.99 14.29 0.62
CA GLY A 81 0.45 14.05 0.48
C GLY A 81 1.21 15.37 0.33
N GLY A 82 2.41 15.33 -0.27
CA GLY A 82 3.20 16.54 -0.48
C GLY A 82 4.67 16.24 -0.74
N LYS A 83 5.37 17.15 -1.42
CA LYS A 83 6.82 17.07 -1.65
C LYS A 83 7.55 18.02 -0.71
N TYR A 84 8.75 17.63 -0.28
CA TYR A 84 9.64 18.44 0.58
C TYR A 84 9.02 18.84 1.93
N LEU A 85 8.13 18.02 2.47
CA LEU A 85 7.57 18.26 3.79
C LEU A 85 8.67 18.07 4.84
N VAL A 86 8.65 18.88 5.89
CA VAL A 86 9.57 18.72 7.03
C VAL A 86 8.74 18.56 8.29
N HIS A 87 9.00 17.47 9.00
CA HIS A 87 8.33 17.18 10.27
C HIS A 87 9.35 16.93 11.38
N ASP A 88 8.92 17.27 12.58
CA ASP A 88 9.74 17.29 13.77
C ASP A 88 9.22 16.29 14.79
N CYS A 89 10.01 15.24 15.00
CA CYS A 89 9.62 14.07 15.81
C CYS A 89 9.93 14.26 17.31
N GLY A 90 10.76 15.25 17.67
CA GLY A 90 11.26 15.44 19.03
C GLY A 90 12.12 14.27 19.57
N LEU A 91 12.28 14.22 20.89
CA LEU A 91 13.16 13.27 21.60
C LEU A 91 12.42 12.16 22.36
N SER A 92 11.10 12.22 22.46
CA SER A 92 10.36 11.28 23.31
C SER A 92 10.29 9.86 22.74
N ARG A 93 10.19 9.69 21.41
CA ARG A 93 10.13 8.39 20.70
C ARG A 93 11.04 8.38 19.48
N SER A 94 11.36 7.18 18.98
CA SER A 94 12.12 7.01 17.73
C SER A 94 11.30 7.45 16.51
N MET A 95 11.98 7.82 15.42
CA MET A 95 11.35 8.07 14.11
C MET A 95 10.53 6.87 13.62
N GLY A 96 10.89 5.64 14.01
CA GLY A 96 10.10 4.43 13.73
C GLY A 96 8.64 4.52 14.17
N TYR A 97 8.36 5.25 15.26
CA TYR A 97 7.00 5.50 15.75
C TYR A 97 6.12 6.23 14.71
N PHE A 98 6.72 7.10 13.91
CA PHE A 98 6.03 7.93 12.92
C PHE A 98 6.04 7.30 11.52
N LEU A 99 7.02 6.44 11.21
CA LEU A 99 7.15 5.82 9.89
C LEU A 99 5.99 4.89 9.55
N GLU A 100 5.57 4.03 10.48
CA GLU A 100 4.47 3.07 10.26
C GLU A 100 3.16 3.74 9.77
N PRO A 101 2.58 4.73 10.48
CA PRO A 101 1.36 5.38 10.01
C PRO A 101 1.59 6.23 8.75
N LEU A 102 2.77 6.83 8.61
CA LEU A 102 3.10 7.71 7.49
C LEU A 102 3.24 6.96 6.16
N ILE A 103 3.86 5.77 6.20
CA ILE A 103 3.96 4.88 5.04
C ILE A 103 2.56 4.50 4.56
N LEU A 104 1.70 4.03 5.46
CA LEU A 104 0.34 3.60 5.09
C LEU A 104 -0.53 4.76 4.58
N ILE A 105 -0.48 5.92 5.24
CA ILE A 105 -1.22 7.12 4.80
C ILE A 105 -0.69 7.62 3.44
N GLY A 106 0.64 7.60 3.25
CA GLY A 106 1.27 8.04 2.01
C GLY A 106 0.82 7.27 0.76
N LEU A 107 0.49 5.98 0.91
CA LEU A 107 0.00 5.13 -0.18
C LEU A 107 -1.34 5.60 -0.76
N PHE A 108 -2.19 6.23 0.05
CA PHE A 108 -3.56 6.66 -0.33
C PHE A 108 -3.69 8.20 -0.49
N GLY A 109 -2.57 8.90 -0.69
CA GLY A 109 -2.57 10.34 -0.95
C GLY A 109 -2.97 10.74 -2.38
N LYS A 110 -3.30 12.03 -2.60
CA LYS A 110 -3.49 12.63 -3.95
C LYS A 110 -2.19 12.76 -4.75
N LYS A 111 -1.09 13.06 -4.04
CA LYS A 111 0.25 13.29 -4.59
C LYS A 111 1.26 12.39 -3.85
N PRO A 112 2.39 12.01 -4.48
CA PRO A 112 3.40 11.20 -3.81
C PRO A 112 3.96 11.98 -2.62
N LEU A 113 4.26 11.26 -1.55
CA LEU A 113 4.74 11.83 -0.31
C LEU A 113 6.27 11.81 -0.30
N SER A 114 6.89 12.98 -0.15
CA SER A 114 8.31 13.13 0.15
C SER A 114 8.44 14.00 1.39
N ILE A 115 8.91 13.40 2.47
CA ILE A 115 8.96 14.01 3.79
C ILE A 115 10.29 13.73 4.48
N LYS A 116 10.87 14.80 5.01
CA LYS A 116 12.07 14.78 5.82
C LYS A 116 11.68 14.83 7.29
N LEU A 117 11.90 13.72 7.98
CA LEU A 117 11.79 13.63 9.42
C LEU A 117 13.08 14.16 10.02
N LYS A 118 12.96 15.24 10.78
CA LYS A 118 14.04 15.89 11.51
C LYS A 118 13.75 15.88 12.99
N GLY A 119 14.80 16.15 13.73
CA GLY A 119 14.72 16.50 15.12
C GLY A 119 14.48 17.98 15.39
N GLN A 120 13.99 18.30 16.59
CA GLN A 120 13.75 19.68 17.03
C GLN A 120 15.02 20.51 16.91
N LYS A 121 14.92 21.78 16.53
CA LYS A 121 15.95 22.78 16.86
C LYS A 121 15.65 23.27 18.27
N GLU A 122 16.40 22.82 19.28
CA GLU A 122 16.30 23.46 20.59
C GLU A 122 16.85 24.89 20.47
N LYS A 123 15.96 25.90 20.60
CA LYS A 123 16.36 27.29 20.78
C LYS A 123 16.89 27.46 22.21
N LYS A 124 18.13 27.06 22.46
CA LYS A 124 18.92 27.65 23.56
C LYS A 124 19.88 28.63 22.93
N ASN A 125 19.71 29.91 23.25
CA ASN A 125 20.54 31.10 22.96
C ASN A 125 21.28 31.12 21.61
N GLN A 126 21.01 32.16 20.82
CA GLN A 126 21.71 32.59 19.61
C GLN A 126 23.13 31.96 19.48
N ASP A 127 23.31 31.08 18.50
CA ASP A 127 24.59 30.68 17.86
C ASP A 127 24.92 29.18 17.74
N ASN A 128 24.12 28.23 18.25
CA ASN A 128 24.28 26.81 17.89
C ASN A 128 22.96 26.01 17.93
N ALA A 129 22.23 26.00 16.81
CA ALA A 129 20.92 25.34 16.71
C ALA A 129 21.03 23.80 16.78
N SER A 130 20.37 23.19 17.76
CA SER A 130 20.54 21.77 18.08
C SER A 130 19.42 20.88 17.49
N ILE A 131 19.63 20.23 16.33
CA ILE A 131 18.75 19.18 15.73
C ILE A 131 18.61 17.93 16.64
N ALA A 132 17.40 17.53 17.04
CA ALA A 132 17.13 16.52 18.09
C ALA A 132 16.10 15.45 17.67
N GLY A 133 16.53 14.40 16.95
CA GLY A 133 15.68 13.30 16.45
C GLY A 133 16.36 11.94 16.63
N ILE A 134 15.61 10.93 17.07
CA ILE A 134 16.14 9.60 17.40
C ILE A 134 15.83 8.62 16.26
N THR A 135 16.84 7.93 15.74
CA THR A 135 16.69 6.96 14.64
C THR A 135 16.53 5.53 15.14
N ASN A 136 17.15 5.19 16.27
CA ASN A 136 17.17 3.85 16.83
C ASN A 136 16.98 3.97 18.35
N ASP A 137 16.06 3.18 18.89
CA ASP A 137 15.76 3.07 20.33
C ASP A 137 15.52 1.58 20.63
N SER A 138 15.52 1.21 21.90
CA SER A 138 15.20 -0.14 22.40
C SER A 138 13.71 -0.48 22.35
N LYS A 139 12.83 0.51 22.19
CA LYS A 139 11.37 0.36 22.33
C LYS A 139 10.59 0.30 21.01
N ASP A 140 11.02 1.06 20.02
CA ASP A 140 10.33 1.19 18.73
C ASP A 140 11.17 0.52 17.62
N PRO A 141 10.54 -0.02 16.56
CA PRO A 141 11.26 -0.59 15.43
C PRO A 141 12.24 0.40 14.81
N SER A 142 13.40 -0.09 14.38
CA SER A 142 14.44 0.77 13.85
C SER A 142 14.14 1.24 12.43
N VAL A 143 14.74 2.37 12.04
CA VAL A 143 14.69 2.86 10.65
C VAL A 143 15.31 1.87 9.66
N ASP A 144 16.24 1.03 10.11
CA ASP A 144 16.86 -0.01 9.29
C ASP A 144 15.89 -1.15 8.98
N THR A 145 15.10 -1.55 9.97
CA THR A 145 14.02 -2.55 9.81
C THR A 145 12.92 -2.06 8.87
N PHE A 146 12.54 -0.78 8.96
CA PHE A 146 11.60 -0.21 7.98
C PHE A 146 12.17 -0.29 6.55
N ARG A 147 13.43 0.12 6.37
CA ARG A 147 14.10 0.10 5.06
C ARG A 147 14.25 -1.30 4.48
N THR A 148 14.63 -2.27 5.31
CA THR A 148 15.00 -3.62 4.85
C THR A 148 13.83 -4.59 4.85
N THR A 149 12.93 -4.54 5.82
CA THR A 149 11.79 -5.47 5.93
C THR A 149 10.50 -4.83 5.44
N THR A 150 10.11 -3.69 6.02
CA THR A 150 8.78 -3.11 5.76
C THR A 150 8.58 -2.69 4.31
N LEU A 151 9.57 -2.01 3.70
CA LEU A 151 9.44 -1.59 2.29
C LEU A 151 9.35 -2.78 1.33
N HIS A 152 10.08 -3.87 1.60
CA HIS A 152 10.03 -5.08 0.79
C HIS A 152 8.69 -5.81 0.95
N MET A 153 8.09 -5.79 2.14
CA MET A 153 6.75 -6.32 2.36
C MET A 153 5.70 -5.61 1.50
N LEU A 154 5.79 -4.29 1.34
CA LEU A 154 4.85 -3.52 0.51
C LEU A 154 4.87 -3.92 -0.97
N LYS A 155 6.01 -4.36 -1.49
CA LYS A 155 6.14 -4.89 -2.87
C LYS A 155 5.16 -6.03 -3.13
N ARG A 156 4.94 -6.89 -2.14
CA ARG A 156 4.02 -8.05 -2.24
C ARG A 156 2.56 -7.63 -2.37
N PHE A 157 2.22 -6.44 -1.89
CA PHE A 157 0.88 -5.85 -1.98
C PHE A 157 0.69 -4.99 -3.24
N GLY A 158 1.62 -5.05 -4.20
CA GLY A 158 1.54 -4.33 -5.47
C GLY A 158 1.93 -2.86 -5.40
N VAL A 159 2.63 -2.43 -4.33
CA VAL A 159 3.14 -1.05 -4.24
C VAL A 159 4.34 -0.90 -5.19
N PRO A 160 4.35 0.13 -6.07
CA PRO A 160 5.49 0.40 -6.95
C PRO A 160 6.76 0.64 -6.15
N LEU A 161 7.89 0.07 -6.61
CA LEU A 161 9.20 0.34 -6.01
C LEU A 161 9.72 1.74 -6.38
N GLU A 162 9.27 2.26 -7.52
CA GLU A 162 9.67 3.59 -7.97
C GLU A 162 9.10 4.66 -7.04
N GLY A 163 9.99 5.40 -6.37
CA GLY A 163 9.64 6.44 -5.41
C GLY A 163 9.39 5.94 -3.98
N LEU A 164 9.48 4.64 -3.71
CA LEU A 164 9.46 4.08 -2.35
C LEU A 164 10.89 3.93 -1.83
N GLU A 165 11.35 4.91 -1.06
CA GLU A 165 12.71 4.90 -0.50
C GLU A 165 12.77 5.48 0.91
N LEU A 166 13.67 4.93 1.73
CA LEU A 166 13.99 5.45 3.06
C LEU A 166 15.50 5.72 3.14
N LYS A 167 15.86 7.01 3.05
CA LYS A 167 17.25 7.46 3.07
C LYS A 167 17.62 8.02 4.45
N ILE A 168 18.62 7.41 5.07
CA ILE A 168 19.18 7.86 6.35
C ILE A 168 20.32 8.85 6.04
N GLU A 169 20.09 10.14 6.29
CA GLU A 169 21.10 11.18 6.06
C GLU A 169 22.05 11.31 7.25
N SER A 170 21.48 11.37 8.45
CA SER A 170 22.23 11.32 9.71
C SER A 170 21.56 10.37 10.70
N ARG A 171 22.37 9.75 11.55
CA ARG A 171 21.89 8.90 12.64
C ARG A 171 21.85 9.69 13.94
N GLY A 172 20.93 9.32 14.84
CA GLY A 172 20.81 9.95 16.15
C GLY A 172 20.39 8.93 17.20
N ALA A 173 21.29 8.60 18.12
CA ALA A 173 20.96 7.82 19.31
C ALA A 173 20.36 8.72 20.40
N PRO A 174 19.52 8.20 21.31
CA PRO A 174 19.17 8.94 22.51
C PRO A 174 20.40 9.13 23.43
N PRO A 175 20.37 10.10 24.36
CA PRO A 175 19.25 11.00 24.69
C PRO A 175 19.12 12.25 23.81
N LEU A 176 20.21 12.74 23.18
CA LEU A 176 20.20 14.04 22.47
C LEU A 176 19.77 13.92 21.00
N GLY A 177 19.75 12.71 20.44
CA GLY A 177 19.34 12.45 19.05
C GLY A 177 20.27 13.11 18.03
N GLY A 178 19.68 13.63 16.96
CA GLY A 178 20.35 14.35 15.87
C GLY A 178 20.30 13.65 14.52
N GLY A 179 19.42 12.66 14.38
CA GLY A 179 19.16 11.99 13.13
C GLY A 179 18.23 12.76 12.20
N GLU A 180 18.40 12.52 10.91
CA GLU A 180 17.58 13.03 9.83
C GLU A 180 17.35 11.89 8.84
N VAL A 181 16.08 11.67 8.50
CA VAL A 181 15.65 10.61 7.58
C VAL A 181 14.70 11.20 6.55
N VAL A 182 14.89 10.82 5.29
CA VAL A 182 14.02 11.21 4.18
C VAL A 182 13.25 9.98 3.74
N LEU A 183 11.92 10.07 3.79
CA LEU A 183 10.99 9.05 3.32
C LEU A 183 10.35 9.54 2.01
N GLY A 184 10.45 8.72 0.98
CA GLY A 184 9.64 8.78 -0.24
C GLY A 184 8.62 7.66 -0.23
N VAL A 185 7.34 8.00 -0.46
CA VAL A 185 6.25 7.02 -0.61
C VAL A 185 5.50 7.33 -1.91
N PRO A 186 5.38 6.35 -2.81
CA PRO A 186 4.58 6.48 -4.03
C PRO A 186 3.10 6.30 -3.71
N ILE A 187 2.26 6.68 -4.67
CA ILE A 187 0.83 6.49 -4.57
C ILE A 187 0.46 5.15 -5.17
N VAL A 188 -0.47 4.44 -4.52
CA VAL A 188 -1.10 3.26 -5.11
C VAL A 188 -2.14 3.73 -6.13
N PRO A 189 -2.05 3.31 -7.41
CA PRO A 189 -2.87 3.88 -8.48
C PRO A 189 -4.37 3.65 -8.28
N ASN A 190 -4.77 2.46 -7.79
CA ASN A 190 -6.18 2.09 -7.57
C ASN A 190 -6.40 1.50 -6.16
N SER A 191 -5.87 0.30 -5.92
CA SER A 191 -5.96 -0.44 -4.66
C SER A 191 -4.73 -1.31 -4.48
N LEU A 192 -4.52 -1.79 -3.26
CA LEU A 192 -3.53 -2.84 -2.98
C LEU A 192 -3.95 -4.17 -3.64
N THR A 193 -3.05 -5.13 -3.68
CA THR A 193 -3.31 -6.49 -4.18
C THR A 193 -3.47 -7.46 -3.01
N ALA A 194 -4.49 -8.32 -3.06
CA ALA A 194 -4.70 -9.34 -2.04
C ALA A 194 -3.50 -10.31 -1.99
N ALA A 195 -3.02 -10.59 -0.78
CA ALA A 195 -1.84 -11.40 -0.58
C ALA A 195 -2.20 -12.86 -0.23
N HIS A 196 -1.60 -13.79 -0.97
CA HIS A 196 -1.57 -15.21 -0.60
C HIS A 196 -0.18 -15.57 -0.10
N TRP A 197 0.02 -15.49 1.21
CA TRP A 197 1.32 -15.61 1.86
C TRP A 197 1.29 -16.66 2.96
N VAL A 198 1.40 -17.92 2.54
CA VAL A 198 1.28 -19.10 3.43
C VAL A 198 2.62 -19.82 3.62
N ASP A 199 3.46 -19.80 2.59
CA ASP A 199 4.74 -20.50 2.60
C ASP A 199 5.84 -19.67 3.26
N GLU A 200 6.36 -20.17 4.38
CA GLU A 200 7.48 -19.56 5.12
C GLU A 200 8.84 -19.81 4.46
N GLY A 201 8.99 -20.94 3.76
CA GLY A 201 10.24 -21.36 3.15
C GLY A 201 11.37 -21.63 4.16
N MET A 202 12.56 -21.98 3.65
CA MET A 202 13.76 -22.18 4.47
C MET A 202 14.58 -20.89 4.50
N VAL A 203 15.24 -20.60 5.63
CA VAL A 203 16.18 -19.48 5.71
C VAL A 203 17.37 -19.76 4.78
N LYS A 204 17.54 -18.93 3.75
CA LYS A 204 18.64 -19.06 2.78
C LYS A 204 19.86 -18.24 3.16
N SER A 205 19.64 -17.09 3.77
CA SER A 205 20.72 -16.14 4.06
C SER A 205 20.33 -15.19 5.19
N ILE A 206 21.34 -14.66 5.89
CA ILE A 206 21.15 -13.62 6.90
C ILE A 206 21.84 -12.35 6.41
N ARG A 207 21.11 -11.26 6.45
CA ARG A 207 21.58 -9.90 6.17
C ARG A 207 21.46 -9.07 7.43
N GLY A 208 22.17 -7.96 7.50
CA GLY A 208 22.01 -7.04 8.63
C GLY A 208 22.76 -5.75 8.44
N VAL A 209 22.48 -4.79 9.31
CA VAL A 209 23.16 -3.51 9.40
C VAL A 209 23.50 -3.26 10.85
N THR A 210 24.78 -3.11 11.14
CA THR A 210 25.24 -2.50 12.39
C THR A 210 25.32 -1.00 12.21
N PHE A 211 24.86 -0.25 13.20
CA PHE A 211 25.12 1.18 13.26
C PHE A 211 26.00 1.52 14.45
N SER A 212 26.84 2.53 14.27
CA SER A 212 27.61 3.11 15.37
C SER A 212 27.72 4.61 15.18
N THR A 213 27.38 5.37 16.21
CA THR A 213 27.44 6.83 16.22
C THR A 213 28.32 7.30 17.37
N ARG A 214 29.25 8.23 17.10
CA ARG A 214 30.15 8.84 18.11
C ARG A 214 30.88 7.84 19.02
N VAL A 215 31.14 6.63 18.52
CA VAL A 215 31.93 5.59 19.18
C VAL A 215 32.95 5.01 18.21
N SER A 216 33.91 4.23 18.70
CA SER A 216 34.89 3.59 17.83
C SER A 216 34.22 2.64 16.81
N PRO A 217 34.60 2.68 15.51
CA PRO A 217 34.13 1.70 14.52
C PRO A 217 34.41 0.24 14.90
N GLN A 218 35.40 0.00 15.77
CA GLN A 218 35.71 -1.35 16.27
C GLN A 218 34.53 -1.99 17.01
N ILE A 219 33.65 -1.19 17.61
CA ILE A 219 32.45 -1.68 18.27
C ILE A 219 31.54 -2.42 17.28
N ALA A 220 31.36 -1.87 16.07
CA ALA A 220 30.57 -2.52 15.02
C ALA A 220 31.18 -3.87 14.61
N ASN A 221 32.50 -3.93 14.44
CA ASN A 221 33.19 -5.17 14.08
C ASN A 221 33.07 -6.25 15.18
N ARG A 222 33.14 -5.86 16.45
CA ARG A 222 32.95 -6.77 17.60
C ARG A 222 31.54 -7.36 17.63
N MET A 223 30.50 -6.53 17.40
CA MET A 223 29.12 -7.00 17.27
C MET A 223 28.95 -8.01 16.12
N ILE A 224 29.54 -7.71 14.95
CA ILE A 224 29.46 -8.60 13.77
C ILE A 224 30.12 -9.94 14.07
N TYR A 225 31.31 -9.93 14.68
CA TYR A 225 32.02 -11.16 15.02
C TYR A 225 31.21 -12.04 15.98
N ALA A 226 30.63 -11.43 17.02
CA ALA A 226 29.79 -12.14 17.98
C ALA A 226 28.52 -12.74 17.33
N ALA A 227 27.80 -11.95 16.52
CA ALA A 227 26.60 -12.44 15.81
C ALA A 227 26.95 -13.57 14.83
N ARG A 228 28.04 -13.44 14.06
CA ARG A 228 28.50 -14.50 13.15
C ARG A 228 28.93 -15.76 13.89
N GLY A 229 29.52 -15.63 15.08
CA GLY A 229 29.88 -16.77 15.93
C GLY A 229 28.69 -17.66 16.31
N VAL A 230 27.49 -17.07 16.39
CA VAL A 230 26.23 -17.80 16.59
C VAL A 230 25.73 -18.39 15.27
N PHE A 231 25.59 -17.57 14.22
CA PHE A 231 24.96 -18.00 12.96
C PHE A 231 25.78 -18.99 12.14
N ASN A 232 27.11 -18.92 12.17
CA ASN A 232 27.97 -19.80 11.38
C ASN A 232 27.83 -21.28 11.77
N ARG A 233 27.18 -21.60 12.91
CA ARG A 233 26.83 -22.97 13.30
C ARG A 233 25.68 -23.54 12.47
N PHE A 234 24.86 -22.67 11.88
CA PHE A 234 23.66 -23.03 11.13
C PHE A 234 23.84 -22.75 9.64
N ILE A 235 24.25 -21.53 9.28
CA ILE A 235 24.43 -21.11 7.88
C ILE A 235 25.73 -20.32 7.69
N PRO A 236 26.45 -20.54 6.57
CA PRO A 236 27.66 -19.77 6.26
C PRO A 236 27.35 -18.41 5.59
N ASP A 237 26.21 -18.26 4.92
CA ASP A 237 25.83 -17.03 4.20
C ASP A 237 25.26 -15.97 5.15
N VAL A 238 26.17 -15.29 5.86
CA VAL A 238 25.86 -14.22 6.82
C VAL A 238 26.63 -12.96 6.46
N HIS A 239 25.90 -11.92 6.02
CA HIS A 239 26.48 -10.64 5.60
C HIS A 239 25.87 -9.48 6.38
N ILE A 240 26.67 -8.87 7.24
CA ILE A 240 26.26 -7.72 8.06
C ILE A 240 27.07 -6.50 7.63
N PHE A 241 26.37 -5.45 7.19
CA PHE A 241 26.97 -4.18 6.78
C PHE A 241 27.28 -3.29 7.98
N THR A 242 28.31 -2.46 7.86
CA THR A 242 28.68 -1.47 8.87
C THR A 242 28.28 -0.06 8.42
N ASP A 243 27.41 0.60 9.18
CA ASP A 243 27.04 2.01 9.01
C ASP A 243 27.59 2.83 10.18
N HIS A 244 28.90 3.10 10.13
CA HIS A 244 29.56 3.97 11.10
C HIS A 244 29.41 5.44 10.69
N ARG A 245 28.90 6.28 11.59
CA ARG A 245 28.75 7.72 11.36
C ARG A 245 29.46 8.52 12.45
N SER A 246 30.34 9.43 12.02
CA SER A 246 31.11 10.35 12.86
C SER A 246 30.84 11.81 12.48
N GLY A 247 31.24 12.74 13.36
CA GLY A 247 30.98 14.16 13.17
C GLY A 247 29.48 14.53 13.20
N PRO A 248 29.04 15.50 12.38
CA PRO A 248 27.64 15.93 12.33
C PRO A 248 26.66 14.83 11.88
N ALA A 249 27.10 13.90 11.04
CA ALA A 249 26.27 12.81 10.53
C ALA A 249 26.00 11.70 11.57
N GLY A 250 26.81 11.64 12.63
CA GLY A 250 26.64 10.72 13.76
C GLY A 250 25.78 11.29 14.89
N GLY A 251 25.02 12.36 14.64
CA GLY A 251 24.13 12.96 15.63
C GLY A 251 24.89 13.57 16.81
N ARG A 252 24.27 13.57 17.99
CA ARG A 252 24.81 14.19 19.22
C ARG A 252 25.17 13.22 20.33
N SER A 253 24.61 12.02 20.32
CA SER A 253 24.84 11.03 21.37
C SER A 253 25.57 9.81 20.83
N PRO A 254 26.45 9.21 21.65
CA PRO A 254 27.02 7.90 21.36
C PRO A 254 25.94 6.82 21.44
N GLY A 255 26.00 5.88 20.52
CA GLY A 255 25.09 4.74 20.48
C GLY A 255 25.50 3.75 19.42
N TYR A 256 25.08 2.50 19.60
CA TYR A 256 25.33 1.45 18.64
C TYR A 256 24.24 0.40 18.73
N GLY A 257 24.11 -0.37 17.66
CA GLY A 257 23.13 -1.43 17.61
C GLY A 257 23.26 -2.24 16.34
N LEU A 258 22.44 -3.26 16.28
CA LEU A 258 22.45 -4.26 15.24
C LEU A 258 21.01 -4.56 14.83
N SER A 259 20.73 -4.41 13.54
CA SER A 259 19.50 -4.84 12.89
C SER A 259 19.84 -6.05 12.02
N LEU A 260 19.15 -7.16 12.22
CA LEU A 260 19.34 -8.40 11.48
C LEU A 260 18.06 -8.77 10.75
N VAL A 261 18.21 -9.37 9.57
CA VAL A 261 17.12 -9.84 8.73
C VAL A 261 17.49 -11.22 8.18
N ALA A 262 16.64 -12.21 8.42
CA ALA A 262 16.70 -13.51 7.78
C ALA A 262 15.85 -13.50 6.50
N GLU A 263 16.46 -13.86 5.38
CA GLU A 263 15.78 -14.00 4.10
C GLU A 263 15.49 -15.47 3.83
N THR A 264 14.24 -15.80 3.51
CA THR A 264 13.83 -17.17 3.19
C THR A 264 13.77 -17.43 1.68
N THR A 265 13.70 -18.70 1.30
CA THR A 265 13.56 -19.12 -0.11
C THR A 265 12.24 -18.67 -0.74
N SER A 266 11.17 -18.49 0.06
CA SER A 266 9.87 -17.97 -0.38
C SER A 266 9.79 -16.43 -0.40
N GLY A 267 10.92 -15.77 -0.09
CA GLY A 267 11.03 -14.31 -0.06
C GLY A 267 10.38 -13.67 1.16
N CYS A 268 10.27 -14.40 2.28
CA CYS A 268 9.93 -13.83 3.57
C CYS A 268 11.15 -13.15 4.19
N LEU A 269 10.90 -12.10 4.95
CA LEU A 269 11.93 -11.34 5.67
C LEU A 269 11.51 -11.28 7.14
N ILE A 270 12.31 -11.91 8.00
CA ILE A 270 12.10 -11.95 9.44
C ILE A 270 13.17 -11.06 10.05
N SER A 271 12.77 -10.04 10.82
CA SER A 271 13.70 -9.02 11.31
C SER A 271 13.71 -8.87 12.82
N THR A 272 14.86 -8.47 13.34
CA THR A 272 15.07 -8.15 14.75
C THR A 272 16.02 -6.98 14.90
N ASP A 273 15.72 -6.11 15.87
CA ASP A 273 16.55 -4.97 16.22
C ASP A 273 16.99 -5.04 17.67
N VAL A 274 18.27 -4.74 17.90
CA VAL A 274 18.79 -4.44 19.24
C VAL A 274 19.58 -3.14 19.14
N ALA A 275 19.19 -2.17 19.96
CA ALA A 275 19.88 -0.89 20.07
C ALA A 275 20.27 -0.64 21.53
N VAL A 276 21.54 -0.27 21.73
CA VAL A 276 22.07 0.14 23.03
C VAL A 276 22.40 1.61 22.98
N SER A 277 21.90 2.31 23.98
CA SER A 277 22.06 3.75 24.14
C SER A 277 21.99 4.11 25.61
N TYR A 278 22.55 5.27 25.96
CA TYR A 278 22.35 5.81 27.30
C TYR A 278 20.85 6.07 27.55
N PRO A 279 20.34 5.73 28.75
CA PRO A 279 18.95 5.99 29.11
C PRO A 279 18.66 7.49 29.10
N LYS A 280 17.39 7.81 28.88
CA LYS A 280 16.92 9.20 28.91
C LYS A 280 16.84 9.67 30.36
N ALA A 281 17.09 10.96 30.59
CA ALA A 281 16.92 11.58 31.91
C ALA A 281 15.47 11.50 32.45
N ASP A 282 14.47 11.26 31.59
CA ASP A 282 13.08 11.06 32.04
C ASP A 282 12.84 9.66 32.65
N GLU A 283 13.76 8.70 32.49
CA GLU A 283 13.67 7.36 33.09
C GLU A 283 14.40 7.27 34.45
N THR A 284 15.15 8.30 34.82
CA THR A 284 15.83 8.39 36.12
C THR A 284 14.93 8.85 37.27
N ASP A 285 13.69 9.28 37.01
CA ASP A 285 12.74 9.67 38.08
C ASP A 285 12.24 8.48 38.92
N VAL A 286 12.63 7.24 38.59
CA VAL A 286 12.29 6.01 39.36
C VAL A 286 13.53 5.29 39.89
N MET A 287 14.74 5.84 39.72
CA MET A 287 15.95 5.24 40.26
C MET A 287 16.51 6.10 41.39
N ASP A 288 16.52 5.48 42.56
CA ASP A 288 17.18 5.87 43.80
C ASP A 288 18.55 6.55 43.54
N ASP A 289 18.92 7.50 44.41
CA ASP A 289 20.16 8.32 44.42
C ASP A 289 21.45 7.47 44.38
N SER A 290 21.67 6.77 43.29
CA SER A 290 22.84 5.95 43.00
C SER A 290 23.42 6.46 41.69
N GLU A 291 24.50 7.22 41.81
CA GLU A 291 25.29 7.82 40.72
C GLU A 291 26.01 6.77 39.83
N GLU A 292 25.46 5.57 39.65
CA GLU A 292 26.02 4.57 38.76
C GLU A 292 25.47 4.81 37.35
N LYS A 293 26.32 5.33 36.46
CA LYS A 293 26.04 5.36 35.03
C LYS A 293 25.65 3.94 34.61
N PRO A 294 24.46 3.72 34.03
CA PRO A 294 24.08 2.39 33.62
C PRO A 294 25.09 1.88 32.60
N ASP A 295 25.76 0.79 32.94
CA ASP A 295 26.78 0.18 32.11
C ASP A 295 26.16 -0.17 30.76
N MET A 296 26.77 0.34 29.70
CA MET A 296 26.38 -0.08 28.36
C MET A 296 26.71 -1.56 28.19
N LEU A 297 25.71 -2.34 27.77
CA LEU A 297 25.89 -3.73 27.36
C LEU A 297 27.07 -3.85 26.38
N PRO A 298 28.06 -4.71 26.64
CA PRO A 298 29.21 -4.82 25.75
C PRO A 298 28.77 -5.27 24.35
N PRO A 299 29.48 -4.83 23.29
CA PRO A 299 29.04 -5.08 21.92
C PRO A 299 28.97 -6.56 21.55
N GLU A 300 29.79 -7.41 22.14
CA GLU A 300 29.69 -8.85 21.96
C GLU A 300 28.33 -9.39 22.41
N ASP A 301 27.87 -8.96 23.59
CA ASP A 301 26.59 -9.39 24.15
C ASP A 301 25.43 -8.86 23.31
N VAL A 302 25.52 -7.63 22.78
CA VAL A 302 24.54 -7.10 21.82
C VAL A 302 24.47 -7.96 20.55
N GLY A 303 25.62 -8.40 20.04
CA GLY A 303 25.69 -9.29 18.88
C GLY A 303 25.05 -10.65 19.15
N VAL A 304 25.34 -11.25 20.31
CA VAL A 304 24.75 -12.53 20.73
C VAL A 304 23.26 -12.40 21.00
N GLN A 305 22.82 -11.32 21.65
CA GLN A 305 21.43 -11.06 21.96
C GLN A 305 20.62 -10.88 20.67
N ALA A 306 21.08 -10.06 19.73
CA ALA A 306 20.41 -9.86 18.45
C ALA A 306 20.31 -11.17 17.66
N ALA A 307 21.38 -11.97 17.64
CA ALA A 307 21.37 -13.27 16.97
C ALA A 307 20.38 -14.25 17.62
N SER A 308 20.35 -14.30 18.96
CA SER A 308 19.45 -15.16 19.72
C SER A 308 17.98 -14.75 19.54
N MET A 309 17.70 -13.45 19.51
CA MET A 309 16.36 -12.92 19.23
C MET A 309 15.90 -13.29 17.82
N LEU A 310 16.78 -13.19 16.81
CA LEU A 310 16.43 -13.59 15.44
C LEU A 310 16.10 -15.08 15.34
N LEU A 311 16.90 -15.93 16.00
CA LEU A 311 16.62 -17.36 16.05
C LEU A 311 15.29 -17.66 16.76
N GLY A 312 14.94 -16.91 17.80
CA GLY A 312 13.65 -17.03 18.47
C GLY A 312 12.46 -16.59 17.62
N GLU A 313 12.62 -15.59 16.76
CA GLU A 313 11.60 -15.20 15.77
C GLU A 313 11.46 -16.25 14.65
N ILE A 314 12.58 -16.85 14.20
CA ILE A 314 12.56 -17.96 13.24
C ILE A 314 11.89 -19.20 13.84
N GLU A 315 12.14 -19.51 15.11
CA GLU A 315 11.52 -20.64 15.82
C GLU A 315 10.00 -20.47 15.96
N GLN A 316 9.52 -19.23 16.17
CA GLN A 316 8.08 -18.94 16.21
C GLN A 316 7.37 -19.16 14.87
N GLY A 317 8.14 -19.17 13.77
CA GLY A 317 7.66 -19.46 12.43
C GLY A 317 6.72 -18.40 11.84
N GLY A 318 6.21 -18.71 10.65
CA GLY A 318 5.34 -17.82 9.90
C GLY A 318 6.08 -16.83 9.01
N VAL A 319 5.29 -16.06 8.26
CA VAL A 319 5.81 -15.29 7.13
C VAL A 319 6.35 -13.91 7.50
N VAL A 320 6.03 -13.42 8.70
CA VAL A 320 6.47 -12.13 9.24
C VAL A 320 6.85 -12.28 10.71
N ASP A 321 7.78 -11.45 11.16
CA ASP A 321 8.16 -11.34 12.57
C ASP A 321 7.03 -10.73 13.43
N SER A 322 7.18 -10.89 14.74
CA SER A 322 6.25 -10.43 15.76
C SER A 322 5.94 -8.93 15.69
N THR A 323 6.89 -8.09 15.25
CA THR A 323 6.70 -6.63 15.16
C THR A 323 5.86 -6.22 13.96
N HIS A 324 5.98 -6.92 12.84
CA HIS A 324 5.25 -6.62 11.60
C HIS A 324 3.87 -7.26 11.50
N GLN A 325 3.49 -8.15 12.43
CA GLN A 325 2.16 -8.78 12.45
C GLN A 325 1.02 -7.77 12.32
N GLY A 326 1.06 -6.68 13.10
CA GLY A 326 0.03 -5.64 13.08
C GLY A 326 -0.07 -4.95 11.71
N LEU A 327 1.07 -4.62 11.11
CA LEU A 327 1.13 -4.00 9.79
C LEU A 327 0.64 -4.94 8.69
N LEU A 328 0.97 -6.23 8.76
CA LEU A 328 0.47 -7.24 7.83
C LEU A 328 -1.05 -7.33 7.85
N PHE A 329 -1.66 -7.36 9.04
CA PHE A 329 -3.12 -7.42 9.17
C PHE A 329 -3.79 -6.15 8.64
N LEU A 330 -3.18 -4.97 8.87
CA LEU A 330 -3.65 -3.72 8.31
C LEU A 330 -3.63 -3.75 6.78
N LEU A 331 -2.51 -4.16 6.17
CA LEU A 331 -2.38 -4.25 4.71
C LEU A 331 -3.39 -5.22 4.10
N CYS A 332 -3.59 -6.40 4.70
CA CYS A 332 -4.61 -7.37 4.25
C CYS A 332 -6.03 -6.82 4.37
N ALA A 333 -6.33 -6.06 5.43
CA ALA A 333 -7.64 -5.46 5.62
C ALA A 333 -7.92 -4.33 4.61
N LEU A 334 -6.90 -3.60 4.17
CA LEU A 334 -7.01 -2.48 3.21
C LEU A 334 -7.10 -2.94 1.74
N CYS A 335 -6.90 -4.24 1.46
CA CYS A 335 -7.00 -4.81 0.12
C CYS A 335 -8.42 -4.72 -0.47
N PRO A 336 -8.58 -4.91 -1.80
CA PRO A 336 -9.88 -5.14 -2.44
C PRO A 336 -10.68 -6.27 -1.75
N PRO A 337 -12.00 -6.39 -2.02
CA PRO A 337 -12.85 -7.44 -1.48
C PRO A 337 -12.54 -8.81 -2.09
N ASP A 338 -11.28 -9.24 -1.94
CA ASP A 338 -10.71 -10.52 -2.33
C ASP A 338 -10.08 -11.17 -1.09
N VAL A 339 -9.91 -12.49 -1.14
CA VAL A 339 -9.49 -13.30 0.00
C VAL A 339 -7.98 -13.24 0.15
N SER A 340 -7.52 -12.50 1.17
CA SER A 340 -6.12 -12.57 1.61
C SER A 340 -5.95 -13.73 2.58
N LYS A 341 -4.92 -14.56 2.37
CA LYS A 341 -4.57 -15.69 3.24
C LYS A 341 -3.13 -15.51 3.70
N VAL A 342 -2.92 -15.45 5.01
CA VAL A 342 -1.59 -15.26 5.61
C VAL A 342 -1.33 -16.30 6.70
N HIS A 343 -0.07 -16.69 6.83
CA HIS A 343 0.39 -17.64 7.84
C HIS A 343 1.40 -16.95 8.76
N VAL A 344 1.07 -16.81 10.03
CA VAL A 344 1.91 -16.09 11.01
C VAL A 344 2.23 -16.98 12.20
N GLY A 345 3.28 -16.66 12.94
CA GLY A 345 3.57 -17.30 14.21
C GLY A 345 2.53 -17.01 15.29
N LYS A 346 2.93 -17.16 16.56
CA LYS A 346 2.05 -16.88 17.69
C LYS A 346 1.55 -15.43 17.68
N LEU A 347 0.24 -15.24 17.87
CA LEU A 347 -0.36 -13.90 17.87
C LEU A 347 0.14 -13.08 19.07
N THR A 348 0.74 -11.93 18.79
CA THR A 348 1.16 -10.97 19.81
C THR A 348 -0.04 -10.24 20.42
N PRO A 349 0.05 -9.75 21.67
CA PRO A 349 -0.98 -8.89 22.26
C PRO A 349 -1.29 -7.65 21.40
N TYR A 350 -0.24 -7.06 20.81
CA TYR A 350 -0.38 -5.94 19.88
C TYR A 350 -1.19 -6.34 18.63
N GLY A 351 -0.84 -7.48 18.00
CA GLY A 351 -1.58 -8.01 16.85
C GLY A 351 -3.05 -8.31 17.16
N ILE A 352 -3.36 -8.83 18.34
CA ILE A 352 -4.75 -9.10 18.77
C ILE A 352 -5.54 -7.80 18.90
N GLU A 353 -4.98 -6.78 19.55
CA GLU A 353 -5.64 -5.48 19.66
C GLU A 353 -5.78 -4.81 18.28
N THR A 354 -4.79 -4.99 17.38
CA THR A 354 -4.87 -4.55 15.98
C THR A 354 -6.05 -5.17 15.24
N LEU A 355 -6.27 -6.48 15.38
CA LEU A 355 -7.43 -7.16 14.79
C LEU A 355 -8.77 -6.62 15.32
N ARG A 356 -8.84 -6.27 16.61
CA ARG A 356 -10.04 -5.65 17.20
C ARG A 356 -10.29 -4.26 16.62
N ASN A 357 -9.26 -3.42 16.50
CA ASN A 357 -9.39 -2.10 15.88
C ASN A 357 -9.81 -2.21 14.41
N ILE A 358 -9.23 -3.16 13.65
CA ILE A 358 -9.62 -3.39 12.24
C ILE A 358 -11.11 -3.74 12.14
N ARG A 359 -11.60 -4.63 13.00
CA ARG A 359 -13.03 -4.96 13.04
C ARG A 359 -13.90 -3.74 13.35
N ASP A 360 -13.50 -2.94 14.33
CA ASP A 360 -14.32 -1.82 14.82
C ASP A 360 -14.36 -0.64 13.83
N PHE A 361 -13.27 -0.39 13.09
CA PHE A 361 -13.18 0.71 12.12
C PHE A 361 -13.52 0.31 10.68
N LEU A 362 -13.05 -0.85 10.21
CA LEU A 362 -13.20 -1.29 8.81
C LEU A 362 -14.28 -2.36 8.63
N GLY A 363 -14.83 -2.92 9.72
CA GLY A 363 -15.81 -4.02 9.64
C GLY A 363 -15.24 -5.36 9.19
N VAL A 364 -13.92 -5.45 8.95
CA VAL A 364 -13.25 -6.66 8.45
C VAL A 364 -13.03 -7.64 9.60
N LYS A 365 -13.43 -8.90 9.38
CA LYS A 365 -13.24 -10.00 10.33
C LYS A 365 -12.25 -11.01 9.75
N PHE A 366 -11.28 -11.40 10.58
CA PHE A 366 -10.34 -12.45 10.25
C PHE A 366 -10.86 -13.80 10.76
N VAL A 367 -10.84 -14.80 9.89
CA VAL A 367 -11.01 -16.20 10.26
C VAL A 367 -9.65 -16.74 10.68
N ILE A 368 -9.55 -17.12 11.95
CA ILE A 368 -8.30 -17.56 12.58
C ILE A 368 -8.36 -19.08 12.76
N LYS A 369 -7.41 -19.80 12.16
CA LYS A 369 -7.27 -21.25 12.29
C LYS A 369 -5.88 -21.57 12.87
N PRO A 370 -5.78 -22.00 14.13
CA PRO A 370 -4.51 -22.41 14.70
C PRO A 370 -4.06 -23.75 14.09
N ASP A 371 -2.76 -23.89 13.86
CA ASP A 371 -2.12 -25.15 13.53
C ASP A 371 -1.38 -25.68 14.77
N PRO A 372 -1.85 -26.79 15.38
CA PRO A 372 -1.25 -27.33 16.59
C PRO A 372 0.11 -28.01 16.34
N THR A 373 0.45 -28.33 15.08
CA THR A 373 1.70 -29.02 14.76
C THR A 373 2.90 -28.09 14.76
N THR A 374 2.70 -26.88 14.24
CA THR A 374 3.72 -25.83 14.09
C THR A 374 3.58 -24.71 15.12
N ASN A 375 2.53 -24.73 15.96
CA ASN A 375 2.17 -23.62 16.87
C ASN A 375 1.95 -22.27 16.15
N THR A 376 1.70 -22.30 14.84
CA THR A 376 1.45 -21.14 14.01
C THR A 376 -0.06 -20.95 13.80
N VAL A 377 -0.43 -19.84 13.17
CA VAL A 377 -1.82 -19.44 12.97
C VAL A 377 -2.03 -19.02 11.53
N MET A 378 -3.00 -19.66 10.87
CA MET A 378 -3.46 -19.25 9.55
C MET A 378 -4.62 -18.26 9.69
N LEU A 379 -4.49 -17.09 9.08
CA LEU A 379 -5.52 -16.07 9.04
C LEU A 379 -6.03 -15.87 7.61
N LYS A 380 -7.35 -15.70 7.49
CA LYS A 380 -8.01 -15.37 6.23
C LYS A 380 -8.94 -14.18 6.43
N CYS A 381 -8.91 -13.21 5.53
CA CYS A 381 -9.85 -12.08 5.54
C CYS A 381 -10.26 -11.71 4.12
N VAL A 382 -11.41 -11.05 4.02
CA VAL A 382 -11.83 -10.32 2.83
C VAL A 382 -11.56 -8.84 3.10
N GLY A 383 -10.80 -8.19 2.23
CA GLY A 383 -10.44 -6.78 2.40
C GLY A 383 -11.65 -5.84 2.34
N CYS A 384 -11.52 -4.63 2.91
CA CYS A 384 -12.59 -3.64 2.93
C CYS A 384 -12.80 -2.94 1.58
N GLY A 385 -11.88 -3.12 0.63
CA GLY A 385 -11.96 -2.47 -0.67
C GLY A 385 -11.63 -0.99 -0.64
N LEU A 386 -10.69 -0.56 0.21
CA LEU A 386 -10.28 0.84 0.26
C LEU A 386 -9.65 1.25 -1.08
N LYS A 387 -10.40 2.07 -1.83
CA LYS A 387 -9.90 2.73 -3.04
C LYS A 387 -9.30 4.07 -2.66
N ASN A 388 -8.29 4.52 -3.40
CA ASN A 388 -7.77 5.88 -3.23
C ASN A 388 -8.83 6.90 -3.70
N LEU A 389 -9.71 7.32 -2.78
CA LEU A 389 -10.78 8.30 -3.01
C LEU A 389 -10.24 9.69 -3.36
N SER A 390 -8.99 9.96 -2.99
CA SER A 390 -8.35 11.25 -3.16
C SER A 390 -7.93 11.48 -4.62
N ARG A 391 -7.76 10.40 -5.40
CA ARG A 391 -7.57 10.49 -6.85
C ARG A 391 -8.92 10.82 -7.48
N LYS A 392 -9.08 12.06 -8.01
CA LYS A 392 -9.93 12.21 -9.21
C LYS A 392 -9.44 11.14 -10.16
N ILE A 393 -10.28 10.18 -10.57
CA ILE A 393 -9.95 9.21 -11.63
C ILE A 393 -9.07 9.96 -12.59
N ALA A 394 -7.78 9.63 -12.61
CA ALA A 394 -6.89 10.36 -13.47
C ALA A 394 -7.47 10.14 -14.85
N LYS A 395 -7.88 11.23 -15.53
CA LYS A 395 -7.70 11.28 -16.98
C LYS A 395 -6.32 10.67 -17.18
N MET A 396 -6.26 9.54 -17.87
CA MET A 396 -5.05 8.73 -18.08
C MET A 396 -3.83 9.64 -18.08
N ASN A 397 -2.98 9.53 -17.04
CA ASN A 397 -1.86 10.44 -16.84
C ASN A 397 -1.00 10.41 -18.10
N GLY A 398 -0.97 11.52 -18.84
CA GLY A 398 -0.13 11.71 -20.01
C GLY A 398 -0.84 12.17 -21.27
N GLU A 399 -2.17 12.06 -21.35
CA GLU A 399 -2.87 12.47 -22.57
C GLU A 399 -4.11 13.31 -22.27
N ASP A 400 -4.08 14.54 -22.76
CA ASP A 400 -5.24 15.41 -22.82
C ASP A 400 -6.33 14.69 -23.63
N CYS A 401 -7.27 14.09 -22.92
CA CYS A 401 -8.50 13.60 -23.52
C CYS A 401 -9.32 14.83 -23.92
N VAL A 402 -9.52 14.97 -25.22
CA VAL A 402 -10.28 16.06 -25.84
C VAL A 402 -11.68 15.55 -26.15
N GLN A 403 -12.68 16.37 -25.91
CA GLN A 403 -14.05 16.08 -26.34
C GLN A 403 -14.10 16.25 -27.86
N ARG A 404 -14.41 15.18 -28.58
CA ARG A 404 -14.56 15.20 -30.04
C ARG A 404 -16.04 14.98 -30.41
N PRO A 405 -16.59 15.81 -31.32
CA PRO A 405 -17.88 15.51 -31.92
C PRO A 405 -17.73 14.27 -32.81
N LEU A 406 -18.72 13.39 -32.75
CA LEU A 406 -18.91 12.23 -33.63
C LEU A 406 -20.23 12.43 -34.37
N PHE A 407 -20.33 11.91 -35.59
CA PHE A 407 -21.48 11.97 -36.48
C PHE A 407 -22.02 13.40 -36.60
N GLY A 408 -21.19 14.32 -37.10
CA GLY A 408 -21.58 15.72 -37.30
C GLY A 408 -21.87 16.51 -36.00
N GLY A 409 -21.56 15.95 -34.83
CA GLY A 409 -21.84 16.54 -33.53
C GLY A 409 -23.12 16.03 -32.84
N ALA A 410 -23.82 15.06 -33.44
CA ALA A 410 -24.95 14.38 -32.81
C ALA A 410 -24.53 13.62 -31.53
N ILE A 411 -23.30 13.09 -31.52
CA ILE A 411 -22.70 12.42 -30.37
C ILE A 411 -21.41 13.14 -30.01
N SER A 412 -21.02 13.13 -28.73
CA SER A 412 -19.68 13.57 -28.34
C SER A 412 -19.04 12.55 -27.41
N SER A 413 -17.77 12.25 -27.64
CA SER A 413 -16.99 11.31 -26.84
C SER A 413 -15.67 11.95 -26.43
N CYS A 414 -15.09 11.48 -25.33
CA CYS A 414 -13.82 11.99 -24.81
C CYS A 414 -12.80 10.87 -24.83
N PHE A 415 -11.80 10.99 -25.69
CA PHE A 415 -10.71 10.04 -25.82
C PHE A 415 -9.39 10.76 -26.12
N PRO A 416 -8.23 10.09 -25.97
CA PRO A 416 -6.94 10.76 -26.02
C PRO A 416 -6.56 11.32 -27.39
N LEU A 417 -5.78 12.42 -27.42
CA LEU A 417 -5.34 13.10 -28.64
C LEU A 417 -4.55 12.22 -29.61
N ARG A 418 -3.84 11.20 -29.10
CA ARG A 418 -3.00 10.31 -29.91
C ARG A 418 -3.77 9.53 -30.98
N PHE A 419 -5.07 9.31 -30.74
CA PHE A 419 -5.94 8.66 -31.71
C PHE A 419 -6.20 9.60 -32.89
N GLN A 420 -5.66 9.24 -34.05
CA GLN A 420 -5.81 9.99 -35.30
C GLN A 420 -6.99 9.43 -36.10
N ASP A 421 -7.74 10.32 -36.74
CA ASP A 421 -8.87 9.93 -37.57
C ASP A 421 -8.37 9.24 -38.86
N VAL A 422 -8.82 8.00 -39.03
CA VAL A 422 -8.45 7.12 -40.14
C VAL A 422 -9.10 7.55 -41.45
N SER A 423 -10.17 8.36 -41.43
CA SER A 423 -10.82 8.93 -42.63
C SER A 423 -9.84 9.74 -43.50
N ASN A 424 -8.78 10.29 -42.89
CA ASN A 424 -7.72 11.01 -43.61
C ASN A 424 -6.81 10.10 -44.44
N ILE A 425 -6.83 8.79 -44.18
CA ILE A 425 -5.89 7.81 -44.73
C ILE A 425 -6.60 6.80 -45.63
N ARG A 426 -7.87 6.48 -45.35
CA ARG A 426 -8.71 5.61 -46.17
C ARG A 426 -10.17 6.04 -46.08
N GLU A 427 -10.95 5.64 -47.07
CA GLU A 427 -12.41 5.78 -47.03
C GLU A 427 -13.00 4.94 -45.88
N VAL A 428 -13.84 5.55 -45.06
CA VAL A 428 -14.57 4.93 -43.94
C VAL A 428 -16.06 5.12 -44.22
N PRO A 429 -16.91 4.09 -44.05
CA PRO A 429 -18.35 4.22 -44.26
C PRO A 429 -19.00 5.28 -43.37
N ASP A 430 -20.04 5.98 -43.85
CA ASP A 430 -20.69 7.09 -43.13
C ASP A 430 -21.30 6.72 -41.77
N HIS A 431 -21.64 5.45 -41.57
CA HIS A 431 -22.15 4.93 -40.29
C HIS A 431 -21.04 4.55 -39.31
N GLN A 432 -19.77 4.74 -39.67
CA GLN A 432 -18.59 4.43 -38.87
C GLN A 432 -17.66 5.63 -38.71
N GLU A 433 -17.08 5.78 -37.53
CA GLU A 433 -15.93 6.65 -37.29
C GLU A 433 -14.80 5.87 -36.64
N VAL A 434 -13.63 5.87 -37.27
CA VAL A 434 -12.50 5.03 -36.88
C VAL A 434 -11.30 5.89 -36.53
N PHE A 435 -10.75 5.67 -35.34
CA PHE A 435 -9.53 6.33 -34.89
C PHE A 435 -8.47 5.30 -34.55
N ALA A 436 -7.22 5.54 -34.95
CA ALA A 436 -6.10 4.64 -34.70
C ALA A 436 -4.95 5.37 -34.01
N ASP A 437 -4.25 4.65 -33.14
CA ASP A 437 -3.02 5.10 -32.50
C ASP A 437 -1.82 4.63 -33.34
N PRO A 438 -1.06 5.55 -33.95
CA PRO A 438 0.09 5.20 -34.79
C PRO A 438 1.27 4.60 -34.00
N ASP A 439 1.33 4.82 -32.68
CA ASP A 439 2.48 4.42 -31.86
C ASP A 439 2.21 3.14 -31.04
N GLN A 440 0.95 2.76 -30.80
CA GLN A 440 0.59 1.64 -29.91
C GLN A 440 -0.33 0.56 -30.51
N ASP A 441 -0.47 0.46 -31.83
CA ASP A 441 -1.31 -0.56 -32.52
C ASP A 441 -2.74 -0.68 -31.96
N GLY A 442 -3.28 0.42 -31.40
CA GLY A 442 -4.62 0.49 -30.84
C GLY A 442 -5.61 1.17 -31.79
N SER A 443 -6.89 0.77 -31.75
CA SER A 443 -7.94 1.46 -32.51
C SER A 443 -9.23 1.61 -31.70
N LEU A 444 -9.99 2.67 -32.01
CA LEU A 444 -11.32 2.97 -31.53
C LEU A 444 -12.25 3.03 -32.72
N ILE A 445 -13.33 2.26 -32.70
CA ILE A 445 -14.34 2.21 -33.75
C ILE A 445 -15.67 2.56 -33.12
N PHE A 446 -16.32 3.59 -33.67
CA PHE A 446 -17.70 3.95 -33.36
C PHE A 446 -18.56 3.57 -34.56
N GLU A 447 -19.64 2.83 -34.32
CA GLU A 447 -20.48 2.29 -35.39
C GLU A 447 -21.96 2.45 -35.02
N LEU A 448 -22.75 2.97 -35.96
CA LEU A 448 -24.20 3.04 -35.86
C LEU A 448 -24.82 1.76 -36.42
N LEU A 449 -25.61 1.08 -35.59
CA LEU A 449 -26.23 -0.20 -35.92
C LEU A 449 -27.75 -0.11 -35.81
N ASP A 450 -28.44 -0.90 -36.63
CA ASP A 450 -29.89 -1.04 -36.56
C ASP A 450 -30.34 -1.75 -35.29
N LEU A 451 -31.37 -1.20 -34.63
CA LEU A 451 -31.93 -1.78 -33.43
C LEU A 451 -32.69 -3.09 -33.75
N LYS A 452 -32.15 -4.23 -33.33
CA LYS A 452 -32.85 -5.53 -33.41
C LYS A 452 -33.84 -5.69 -32.25
N HIS A 453 -35.14 -5.55 -32.54
CA HIS A 453 -36.21 -5.65 -31.54
C HIS A 453 -36.37 -7.05 -30.92
N GLU A 454 -35.87 -8.09 -31.59
CA GLU A 454 -35.98 -9.49 -31.16
C GLU A 454 -34.93 -9.87 -30.10
N VAL A 455 -33.88 -9.05 -29.93
CA VAL A 455 -32.80 -9.30 -28.97
C VAL A 455 -33.06 -8.54 -27.68
N GLY A 456 -33.09 -9.26 -26.55
CA GLY A 456 -33.24 -8.68 -25.22
C GLY A 456 -32.02 -7.85 -24.80
N ASP A 457 -32.22 -6.89 -23.90
CA ASP A 457 -31.23 -5.85 -23.58
C ASP A 457 -29.90 -6.40 -23.08
N GLY A 458 -29.95 -7.40 -22.21
CA GLY A 458 -28.78 -8.08 -21.67
C GLY A 458 -28.09 -9.06 -22.63
N GLY A 459 -28.63 -9.27 -23.84
CA GLY A 459 -28.04 -10.16 -24.85
C GLY A 459 -27.45 -9.43 -26.05
N SER A 460 -27.57 -8.10 -26.09
CA SER A 460 -27.25 -7.30 -27.28
C SER A 460 -25.75 -7.31 -27.63
N ALA A 461 -24.87 -7.18 -26.64
CA ALA A 461 -23.43 -7.26 -26.82
C ALA A 461 -22.98 -8.65 -27.31
N VAL A 462 -23.57 -9.72 -26.77
CA VAL A 462 -23.29 -11.11 -27.19
C VAL A 462 -23.79 -11.37 -28.61
N TRP A 463 -24.98 -10.89 -28.94
CA TRP A 463 -25.56 -11.03 -30.28
C TRP A 463 -24.69 -10.35 -31.34
N PHE A 464 -24.22 -9.12 -31.09
CA PHE A 464 -23.34 -8.41 -32.02
C PHE A 464 -22.03 -9.15 -32.26
N LEU A 465 -21.42 -9.68 -31.19
CA LEU A 465 -20.20 -10.48 -31.30
C LEU A 465 -20.42 -11.76 -32.12
N GLN A 466 -21.57 -12.41 -31.98
CA GLN A 466 -21.94 -13.57 -32.81
C GLN A 466 -22.19 -13.19 -34.27
N ASP A 467 -22.71 -11.99 -34.52
CA ASP A 467 -22.97 -11.48 -35.87
C ASP A 467 -21.65 -11.22 -36.62
N ILE A 468 -20.69 -10.55 -35.96
CA ILE A 468 -19.34 -10.39 -36.51
C ILE A 468 -18.70 -11.76 -36.77
N ALA A 469 -18.83 -12.71 -35.85
CA ALA A 469 -18.29 -14.06 -36.05
C ALA A 469 -18.89 -14.74 -37.30
N ARG A 470 -20.21 -14.60 -37.51
CA ARG A 470 -20.89 -15.15 -38.69
C ARG A 470 -20.46 -14.48 -39.99
N GLU A 471 -20.33 -13.15 -40.02
CA GLU A 471 -19.89 -12.43 -41.22
C GLU A 471 -18.44 -12.72 -41.61
N GLN A 472 -17.61 -13.16 -40.65
CA GLN A 472 -16.21 -13.54 -40.88
C GLN A 472 -16.03 -15.05 -41.16
N ASP A 473 -17.11 -15.77 -41.48
CA ASP A 473 -17.11 -17.22 -41.73
C ASP A 473 -16.45 -18.04 -40.58
N ALA A 474 -16.69 -17.66 -39.33
CA ALA A 474 -16.19 -18.42 -38.17
C ALA A 474 -16.88 -19.79 -38.07
N GLU A 475 -16.11 -20.88 -38.15
CA GLU A 475 -16.61 -22.25 -38.10
C GLU A 475 -17.16 -22.65 -36.71
N GLU A 476 -16.70 -22.03 -35.61
CA GLU A 476 -17.20 -22.28 -34.25
C GLU A 476 -17.23 -21.00 -33.39
N THR A 477 -18.35 -20.73 -32.72
CA THR A 477 -18.47 -19.70 -31.67
C THR A 477 -18.60 -20.36 -30.30
N MET A 478 -17.58 -20.26 -29.43
CA MET A 478 -17.68 -20.76 -28.05
C MET A 478 -17.98 -19.62 -27.07
N ILE A 479 -19.13 -19.69 -26.40
CA ILE A 479 -19.52 -18.75 -25.33
C ILE A 479 -19.16 -19.36 -23.98
N MET A 480 -18.06 -18.90 -23.37
CA MET A 480 -17.73 -19.22 -21.99
C MET A 480 -18.33 -18.14 -21.08
N VAL A 481 -19.53 -18.37 -20.55
CA VAL A 481 -20.07 -17.54 -19.47
C VAL A 481 -19.41 -17.99 -18.17
N ASN A 482 -18.50 -17.19 -17.63
CA ASN A 482 -17.92 -17.45 -16.32
C ASN A 482 -18.96 -17.21 -15.21
N GLU A 483 -19.80 -18.21 -14.94
CA GLU A 483 -20.24 -18.46 -13.57
C GLU A 483 -19.18 -19.34 -12.90
N MET A 484 -18.33 -18.77 -12.04
CA MET A 484 -17.50 -19.60 -11.16
C MET A 484 -18.43 -20.38 -10.22
N PRO A 485 -18.25 -21.71 -10.04
CA PRO A 485 -17.09 -22.17 -9.29
C PRO A 485 -16.47 -23.51 -9.76
N GLY A 486 -15.14 -23.54 -9.83
CA GLY A 486 -14.34 -24.76 -9.69
C GLY A 486 -14.42 -25.77 -10.84
N CYS A 487 -13.56 -25.63 -11.85
CA CYS A 487 -13.09 -26.77 -12.65
C CYS A 487 -11.73 -26.45 -13.28
N ASN A 488 -10.80 -27.41 -13.17
CA ASN A 488 -9.58 -27.47 -13.97
C ASN A 488 -9.98 -27.70 -15.43
N ILE A 489 -9.66 -26.77 -16.33
CA ILE A 489 -9.77 -27.03 -17.77
C ILE A 489 -8.47 -26.58 -18.44
N SER A 490 -7.62 -27.56 -18.71
CA SER A 490 -6.56 -27.49 -19.70
C SER A 490 -7.20 -27.31 -21.08
N LEU A 491 -7.07 -26.11 -21.68
CA LEU A 491 -7.60 -25.84 -23.01
C LEU A 491 -6.51 -26.03 -24.07
N ILE A 492 -6.65 -27.09 -24.87
CA ILE A 492 -5.91 -27.34 -26.10
C ILE A 492 -6.47 -26.39 -27.16
N ILE A 493 -5.66 -25.43 -27.61
CA ILE A 493 -5.97 -24.54 -28.73
C ILE A 493 -5.76 -25.35 -30.02
N LEU A 494 -6.79 -26.00 -30.53
CA LEU A 494 -6.78 -26.61 -31.86
C LEU A 494 -8.12 -26.36 -32.56
N SER A 495 -8.05 -25.74 -33.76
CA SER A 495 -9.03 -25.69 -34.87
C SER A 495 -9.83 -24.37 -35.08
N PHE A 496 -9.30 -23.49 -35.96
CA PHE A 496 -9.96 -22.50 -36.87
C PHE A 496 -11.04 -21.52 -36.31
N PRO A 497 -11.42 -20.43 -37.03
CA PRO A 497 -11.55 -19.08 -36.45
C PRO A 497 -12.51 -19.04 -35.26
N CYS A 498 -11.97 -18.72 -34.08
CA CYS A 498 -12.71 -18.86 -32.82
C CYS A 498 -12.78 -17.50 -32.12
N LEU A 499 -14.00 -17.07 -31.80
CA LEU A 499 -14.28 -15.93 -30.94
C LEU A 499 -14.49 -16.42 -29.51
N LEU A 500 -13.69 -15.93 -28.56
CA LEU A 500 -13.80 -16.25 -27.15
C LEU A 500 -14.35 -15.06 -26.36
N LEU A 501 -15.54 -15.20 -25.79
CA LEU A 501 -16.09 -14.24 -24.83
C LEU A 501 -15.38 -14.43 -23.48
N LEU A 502 -14.76 -13.37 -22.94
CA LEU A 502 -13.99 -13.40 -21.69
C LEU A 502 -14.82 -12.90 -20.50
N GLU A 503 -15.54 -11.78 -20.67
CA GLU A 503 -16.38 -11.16 -19.64
C GLU A 503 -17.59 -10.45 -20.28
N HIS A 504 -18.74 -10.45 -19.61
CA HIS A 504 -19.94 -9.71 -20.01
C HIS A 504 -20.59 -9.05 -18.78
N SER A 505 -20.90 -7.76 -18.86
CA SER A 505 -21.62 -7.05 -17.81
C SER A 505 -23.12 -7.33 -17.87
N GLY A 506 -23.81 -7.29 -16.73
CA GLY A 506 -25.28 -7.14 -16.74
C GLY A 506 -25.70 -5.83 -17.42
N THR A 507 -27.01 -5.69 -17.65
CA THR A 507 -27.63 -4.47 -18.19
C THR A 507 -27.40 -3.29 -17.24
N LEU A 508 -26.73 -2.23 -17.71
CA LEU A 508 -26.47 -1.02 -16.93
C LEU A 508 -27.27 0.14 -17.52
N GLU A 509 -27.93 0.91 -16.66
CA GLU A 509 -28.60 2.15 -17.06
C GLU A 509 -27.55 3.29 -17.10
N ALA A 510 -27.41 3.95 -18.25
CA ALA A 510 -26.43 5.02 -18.42
C ALA A 510 -26.93 6.32 -17.77
N VAL A 511 -26.64 6.49 -16.48
CA VAL A 511 -26.97 7.71 -15.72
C VAL A 511 -26.25 8.91 -16.35
N GLY A 512 -26.99 9.74 -17.10
CA GLY A 512 -26.48 10.96 -17.76
C GLY A 512 -26.63 11.01 -19.28
N LEU A 513 -27.04 9.92 -19.94
CA LEU A 513 -27.43 9.89 -21.36
C LEU A 513 -28.95 10.01 -21.45
N THR A 514 -29.47 11.23 -21.63
CA THR A 514 -30.91 11.45 -21.86
C THR A 514 -31.23 11.26 -23.33
N SER A 515 -31.80 10.11 -23.70
CA SER A 515 -32.64 10.04 -24.89
C SER A 515 -33.89 10.88 -24.64
N LEU A 516 -34.38 11.59 -25.66
CA LEU A 516 -35.52 12.51 -25.58
C LEU A 516 -36.79 11.90 -24.94
N ASN A 517 -36.92 10.56 -24.77
CA ASN A 517 -38.01 9.92 -24.02
C ASN A 517 -37.71 8.48 -23.54
N GLY A 518 -36.59 8.20 -22.86
CA GLY A 518 -36.37 6.91 -22.19
C GLY A 518 -34.95 6.68 -21.64
N PRO A 519 -34.76 5.65 -20.80
CA PRO A 519 -33.43 5.31 -20.27
C PRO A 519 -32.54 4.69 -21.36
N ALA A 520 -31.30 5.16 -21.46
CA ALA A 520 -30.29 4.56 -22.33
C ALA A 520 -29.66 3.35 -21.63
N ILE A 521 -29.63 2.23 -22.32
CA ILE A 521 -29.11 0.97 -21.79
C ILE A 521 -27.72 0.71 -22.37
N VAL A 522 -26.78 0.39 -21.48
CA VAL A 522 -25.41 0.01 -21.84
C VAL A 522 -25.15 -1.44 -21.45
N THR A 523 -24.59 -2.18 -22.38
CA THR A 523 -23.99 -3.50 -22.10
C THR A 523 -22.54 -3.49 -22.55
N THR A 524 -21.66 -4.09 -21.75
CA THR A 524 -20.25 -4.21 -22.11
C THR A 524 -19.84 -5.67 -22.21
N ALA A 525 -19.03 -6.00 -23.22
CA ALA A 525 -18.47 -7.32 -23.40
C ALA A 525 -16.98 -7.21 -23.76
N VAL A 526 -16.18 -8.10 -23.19
CA VAL A 526 -14.76 -8.27 -23.54
C VAL A 526 -14.61 -9.62 -24.23
N SER A 527 -14.08 -9.61 -25.45
CA SER A 527 -13.78 -10.84 -26.19
C SER A 527 -12.40 -10.79 -26.85
N GLN A 528 -11.92 -11.97 -27.23
CA GLN A 528 -10.68 -12.17 -27.99
C GLN A 528 -11.02 -12.88 -29.31
N MET A 529 -10.53 -12.34 -30.42
CA MET A 529 -10.78 -12.87 -31.76
C MET A 529 -9.46 -13.20 -32.44
N ALA A 530 -9.32 -14.44 -32.93
CA ALA A 530 -8.19 -14.81 -33.78
C ALA A 530 -8.56 -14.60 -35.25
N THR A 531 -7.84 -13.73 -35.97
CA THR A 531 -8.08 -13.47 -37.40
C THR A 531 -6.89 -13.95 -38.25
N ALA A 532 -7.19 -14.53 -39.41
CA ALA A 532 -6.20 -14.98 -40.39
C ALA A 532 -6.52 -14.37 -41.76
N LYS A 533 -5.54 -13.75 -42.43
CA LYS A 533 -5.74 -13.22 -43.81
C LYS A 533 -5.67 -14.37 -44.80
N GLY A 534 -6.71 -14.54 -45.62
CA GLY A 534 -6.90 -15.68 -46.55
C GLY A 534 -5.83 -15.93 -47.63
N ARG A 535 -4.71 -15.18 -47.66
CA ARG A 535 -3.57 -15.43 -48.58
C ARG A 535 -2.29 -15.88 -47.88
N GLN A 536 -2.24 -15.92 -46.56
CA GLN A 536 -1.09 -16.46 -45.81
C GLN A 536 -1.45 -17.83 -45.25
N GLY A 537 -0.54 -18.80 -45.41
CA GLY A 537 -0.77 -20.20 -45.04
C GLY A 537 -1.07 -20.40 -43.55
N ARG A 538 -1.59 -21.60 -43.23
CA ARG A 538 -2.16 -22.07 -41.95
C ARG A 538 -1.31 -21.87 -40.67
N GLU A 539 -0.12 -21.29 -40.73
CA GLU A 539 0.82 -21.18 -39.59
C GLU A 539 1.14 -19.73 -39.16
N THR A 540 0.63 -18.69 -39.84
CA THR A 540 0.81 -17.30 -39.41
C THR A 540 -0.50 -16.72 -38.87
N HIS A 541 -0.64 -16.68 -37.55
CA HIS A 541 -1.81 -16.14 -36.87
C HIS A 541 -1.50 -14.79 -36.22
N ASN A 542 -2.34 -13.78 -36.46
CA ASN A 542 -2.34 -12.58 -35.63
C ASN A 542 -3.41 -12.75 -34.55
N LEU A 543 -2.98 -12.94 -33.30
CA LEU A 543 -3.88 -12.94 -32.15
C LEU A 543 -4.23 -11.49 -31.82
N VAL A 544 -5.39 -11.02 -32.30
CA VAL A 544 -5.94 -9.73 -31.91
C VAL A 544 -6.65 -9.93 -30.57
N ARG A 545 -5.94 -9.66 -29.48
CA ARG A 545 -6.56 -9.53 -28.17
C ARG A 545 -7.17 -8.15 -28.09
N VAL A 546 -8.40 -8.09 -27.57
CA VAL A 546 -9.18 -6.89 -27.22
C VAL A 546 -10.24 -6.47 -28.26
N VAL A 547 -11.48 -6.95 -28.03
CA VAL A 547 -12.71 -6.23 -28.41
C VAL A 547 -13.44 -5.91 -27.10
N TYR A 548 -13.26 -4.68 -26.59
CA TYR A 548 -14.15 -4.12 -25.58
C TYR A 548 -15.31 -3.49 -26.33
N LEU A 549 -16.46 -4.17 -26.34
CA LEU A 549 -17.68 -3.65 -26.92
C LEU A 549 -18.46 -2.93 -25.82
N ALA A 550 -18.85 -1.68 -26.07
CA ALA A 550 -19.87 -0.99 -25.30
C ALA A 550 -21.07 -0.72 -26.22
N ASN A 551 -22.14 -1.50 -26.07
CA ASN A 551 -23.34 -1.37 -26.89
C ASN A 551 -24.35 -0.47 -26.17
N LEU A 552 -24.71 0.64 -26.81
CA LEU A 552 -25.65 1.66 -26.33
C LEU A 552 -26.97 1.51 -27.11
N ARG A 553 -28.05 1.12 -26.43
CA ARG A 553 -29.38 1.01 -27.07
C ARG A 553 -30.24 2.24 -26.80
N PHE A 554 -30.77 2.82 -27.88
CA PHE A 554 -31.75 3.90 -27.86
C PHE A 554 -33.08 3.41 -28.42
N TYR A 555 -34.14 3.40 -27.62
CA TYR A 555 -35.44 2.82 -28.01
C TYR A 555 -36.35 3.75 -28.82
N ARG A 556 -35.98 5.03 -28.96
CA ARG A 556 -36.73 6.04 -29.72
C ARG A 556 -35.79 7.11 -30.29
N CYS A 557 -35.18 6.85 -31.45
CA CYS A 557 -34.72 7.91 -32.35
C CYS A 557 -35.75 8.02 -33.48
N GLY A 558 -36.46 9.13 -33.58
CA GLY A 558 -37.28 9.40 -34.78
C GLY A 558 -36.38 9.78 -35.95
N ASP A 559 -36.94 9.79 -37.17
CA ASP A 559 -36.28 10.06 -38.47
C ASP A 559 -35.54 11.43 -38.58
N HIS A 560 -35.36 12.17 -37.48
CA HIS A 560 -34.74 13.49 -37.41
C HIS A 560 -33.63 13.55 -36.35
N CYS A 561 -32.80 12.51 -36.26
CA CYS A 561 -31.59 12.53 -35.43
C CYS A 561 -30.40 12.00 -36.25
N ILE A 562 -29.97 12.80 -37.22
CA ILE A 562 -28.60 12.84 -37.77
C ILE A 562 -28.09 14.25 -37.47
#